data_AF-A0A7I8EXN7-F1
#
_entry.id   AF-A0A7I8EXN7-F1
#
_cell.length_a   1.000
_cell.length_b   1.000
_cell.length_c   1.000
_cell.angle_alpha   90.00
_cell.angle_beta   90.00
_cell.angle_gamma   90.00
#
_symmetry.space_group_name_H-M   'P 1'
#
loop_
_entity.id
_entity.type
_entity.pdbx_description
1 polymer ?
#
loop_
_entity_poly.entity_id
_entity_poly.type
_entity_poly.pdbx_seq_one_letter_code
_entity_poly.pdbx_strand_id
1 'polypeptide(L)'
;MSVITNLGVAVISSLATALALVFAFVPRLIGFLVILLIGWAIAKGLEKGVTLLLRRVGFDRVGERIGLARMEQQLNMRMDASSLLGRVVFWFIFLIFLIPAFNALELVAVSGLLNGLISYVPNIFVAIVVLLLGMLVASLAYDVVVAASSRRMKNPRMLGNVVRYFIVGFSVLIALEQLSIAPLLISILFTAVVGGAALALGLSFGLGGRETAQRLLSRSESALSGSSTGALETDSQFSREPFNRAPEMGKMQSSQPESFSPSAQPGSSAQPAQPVTPAQSAQQASQQVPPEVRSAQRAGTMPPPERPFTGNITPPQMERPYPDR
;
A
#
# COMPACT_ATOMS: atom_id res chain seq x y z
N MET A 1 -36.45 50.03 -11.44
CA MET A 1 -37.10 49.27 -10.36
C MET A 1 -38.55 49.03 -10.76
N SER A 2 -38.85 47.93 -11.45
CA SER A 2 -40.22 47.57 -11.86
C SER A 2 -40.96 47.00 -10.66
N VAL A 3 -41.82 47.82 -10.07
CA VAL A 3 -42.73 47.46 -8.99
C VAL A 3 -43.61 46.29 -9.45
N ILE A 4 -43.68 45.23 -8.63
CA ILE A 4 -44.59 44.10 -8.76
C ILE A 4 -46.02 44.69 -8.76
N THR A 5 -46.56 44.99 -9.94
CA THR A 5 -47.83 45.74 -10.07
C THR A 5 -49.06 44.82 -10.12
N ASN A 6 -48.86 43.50 -10.22
CA ASN A 6 -49.96 42.54 -10.35
C ASN A 6 -49.66 41.23 -9.61
N LEU A 7 -49.95 41.21 -8.30
CA LEU A 7 -49.87 39.98 -7.48
C LEU A 7 -50.72 38.85 -8.06
N GLY A 8 -51.88 39.15 -8.64
CA GLY A 8 -52.75 38.14 -9.26
C GLY A 8 -52.05 37.37 -10.40
N VAL A 9 -51.34 38.09 -11.26
CA VAL A 9 -50.59 37.47 -12.38
C VAL A 9 -49.41 36.66 -11.86
N ALA A 10 -48.71 37.13 -10.82
CA ALA A 10 -47.59 36.41 -10.22
C ALA A 10 -48.03 35.09 -9.56
N VAL A 11 -49.19 35.06 -8.89
CA VAL A 11 -49.73 33.83 -8.30
C VAL A 11 -50.15 32.84 -9.38
N ILE A 12 -50.88 33.31 -10.40
CA ILE A 12 -51.35 32.45 -11.50
C ILE A 12 -50.17 31.91 -12.32
N SER A 13 -49.16 32.73 -12.61
CA SER A 13 -47.97 32.29 -13.34
C SER A 13 -47.13 31.30 -12.53
N SER A 14 -47.02 31.49 -11.20
CA SER A 14 -46.35 30.55 -10.31
C SER A 14 -47.09 29.21 -10.25
N LEU A 15 -48.42 29.21 -10.17
CA LEU A 15 -49.24 28.00 -10.18
C LEU A 15 -49.18 27.28 -11.53
N ALA A 16 -49.27 28.02 -12.65
CA ALA A 16 -49.13 27.45 -13.99
C ALA A 16 -47.75 26.82 -14.20
N THR A 17 -46.69 27.47 -13.69
CA THR A 17 -45.33 26.93 -13.72
C THR A 17 -45.20 25.67 -12.86
N ALA A 18 -45.78 25.67 -11.65
CA ALA A 18 -45.81 24.50 -10.78
C ALA A 18 -46.55 23.31 -11.43
N LEU A 19 -47.67 23.57 -12.10
CA LEU A 19 -48.43 22.55 -12.82
C LEU A 19 -47.62 22.01 -14.02
N ALA A 20 -46.95 22.89 -14.77
CA ALA A 20 -46.06 22.49 -15.85
C ALA A 20 -44.89 21.60 -15.36
N LEU A 21 -44.31 21.92 -14.20
CA LEU A 21 -43.30 21.09 -13.54
C LEU A 21 -43.84 19.68 -13.21
N VAL A 22 -45.06 19.57 -12.69
CA VAL A 22 -45.69 18.28 -12.41
C VAL A 22 -45.93 17.47 -13.68
N PHE A 23 -46.46 18.10 -14.75
CA PHE A 23 -46.64 17.41 -16.03
C PHE A 23 -45.31 16.99 -16.68
N ALA A 24 -44.26 17.80 -16.55
CA ALA A 24 -42.91 17.45 -17.01
C ALA A 24 -42.27 16.32 -16.18
N PHE A 25 -42.66 16.16 -14.92
CA PHE A 25 -42.20 15.08 -14.05
C PHE A 25 -42.77 13.71 -14.43
N VAL A 26 -44.00 13.65 -14.97
CA VAL A 26 -44.66 12.36 -15.30
C VAL A 26 -43.86 11.52 -16.31
N PRO A 27 -43.43 12.05 -17.48
CA PRO A 27 -42.59 11.30 -18.42
C PRO A 27 -41.25 10.84 -17.82
N ARG A 28 -40.63 11.69 -16.99
CA ARG A 28 -39.36 11.39 -16.30
C ARG A 28 -39.53 10.26 -15.29
N LEU A 29 -40.63 10.28 -14.55
CA LEU A 29 -41.01 9.23 -13.61
C LEU A 29 -41.22 7.88 -14.33
N ILE A 30 -41.88 7.90 -15.49
CA ILE A 30 -42.03 6.68 -16.31
C ILE A 30 -40.66 6.15 -16.74
N GLY A 31 -39.76 7.02 -17.21
CA GLY A 31 -38.38 6.65 -17.54
C GLY A 31 -37.63 6.01 -16.36
N PHE A 32 -37.72 6.61 -15.17
CA PHE A 32 -37.16 6.05 -13.92
C PHE A 32 -37.72 4.66 -13.62
N LEU A 33 -39.04 4.47 -13.67
CA LEU A 33 -39.69 3.18 -13.38
C LEU A 33 -39.25 2.10 -14.38
N VAL A 34 -39.17 2.42 -15.66
CA VAL A 34 -38.74 1.47 -16.71
C VAL A 34 -37.31 1.01 -16.47
N ILE A 35 -36.39 1.94 -16.21
CA ILE A 35 -34.98 1.60 -15.92
C ILE A 35 -34.88 0.75 -14.66
N LEU A 36 -35.62 1.10 -13.61
CA LEU A 36 -35.59 0.37 -12.34
C LEU A 36 -36.14 -1.06 -12.47
N LEU A 37 -37.19 -1.24 -13.27
CA LEU A 37 -37.79 -2.56 -13.52
C LEU A 37 -36.83 -3.46 -14.32
N ILE A 38 -36.16 -2.90 -15.34
CA ILE A 38 -35.13 -3.60 -16.11
C ILE A 38 -33.95 -3.98 -15.21
N GLY A 39 -33.45 -3.01 -14.43
CA GLY A 39 -32.34 -3.22 -13.52
C GLY A 39 -32.63 -4.29 -12.46
N TRP A 40 -33.85 -4.29 -11.90
CA TRP A 40 -34.29 -5.32 -10.97
C TRP A 40 -34.32 -6.72 -11.59
N ALA A 41 -34.83 -6.85 -12.81
CA ALA A 41 -34.87 -8.12 -13.52
C ALA A 41 -33.46 -8.68 -13.79
N ILE A 42 -32.54 -7.81 -14.24
CA ILE A 42 -31.14 -8.18 -14.50
C ILE A 42 -30.44 -8.56 -13.19
N ALA A 43 -30.60 -7.76 -12.13
CA ALA A 43 -30.00 -8.02 -10.82
C ALA A 43 -30.43 -9.40 -10.26
N LYS A 44 -31.73 -9.72 -10.35
CA LYS A 44 -32.27 -11.01 -9.90
C LYS A 44 -31.75 -12.19 -10.73
N GLY A 45 -31.51 -11.96 -12.03
CA GLY A 45 -30.90 -12.95 -12.91
C GLY A 45 -29.46 -13.26 -12.51
N LEU A 46 -28.64 -12.21 -12.32
CA LEU A 46 -27.24 -12.35 -11.92
C LEU A 46 -27.08 -12.92 -10.50
N GLU A 47 -27.94 -12.55 -9.55
CA GLU A 47 -27.98 -13.13 -8.20
C GLU A 47 -28.03 -14.67 -8.28
N LYS A 48 -29.00 -15.20 -9.02
CA LYS A 48 -29.16 -16.65 -9.19
C LYS A 48 -27.94 -17.28 -9.87
N GLY A 49 -27.40 -16.62 -10.91
CA GLY A 49 -26.21 -17.08 -11.62
C GLY A 49 -24.99 -17.18 -10.71
N VAL A 50 -24.72 -16.13 -9.93
CA VAL A 50 -23.59 -16.09 -9.01
C VAL A 50 -23.76 -17.07 -7.86
N THR A 51 -24.94 -17.16 -7.25
CA THR A 51 -25.20 -18.16 -6.20
C THR A 51 -25.02 -19.59 -6.71
N LEU A 52 -25.50 -19.89 -7.92
CA LEU A 52 -25.32 -21.22 -8.52
C LEU A 52 -23.85 -21.53 -8.78
N LEU A 53 -23.09 -20.56 -9.29
CA LEU A 53 -21.65 -20.71 -9.54
C LEU A 53 -20.87 -20.92 -8.24
N LEU A 54 -21.17 -20.14 -7.20
CA LEU A 54 -20.50 -20.26 -5.90
C LEU A 54 -20.78 -21.59 -5.19
N ARG A 55 -22.02 -22.07 -5.26
CA ARG A 55 -22.36 -23.41 -4.76
C ARG A 55 -21.57 -24.49 -5.50
N ARG A 56 -21.39 -24.34 -6.81
CA ARG A 56 -20.62 -25.28 -7.63
C ARG A 56 -19.12 -25.27 -7.31
N VAL A 57 -18.57 -24.12 -6.91
CA VAL A 57 -17.18 -23.97 -6.47
C VAL A 57 -16.95 -24.50 -5.04
N GLY A 58 -18.01 -24.78 -4.28
CA GLY A 58 -17.91 -25.33 -2.93
C GLY A 58 -17.53 -24.30 -1.86
N PHE A 59 -17.89 -23.03 -2.08
CA PHE A 59 -17.63 -21.93 -1.14
C PHE A 59 -18.26 -22.18 0.25
N ASP A 60 -19.31 -23.02 0.30
CA ASP A 60 -19.96 -23.42 1.54
C ASP A 60 -18.99 -24.15 2.50
N ARG A 61 -18.01 -24.93 1.99
CA ARG A 61 -16.98 -25.59 2.83
C ARG A 61 -15.98 -24.63 3.46
N VAL A 62 -15.75 -23.47 2.84
CA VAL A 62 -14.88 -22.44 3.41
C VAL A 62 -15.63 -21.74 4.54
N GLY A 63 -16.91 -21.43 4.33
CA GLY A 63 -17.80 -20.80 5.32
C GLY A 63 -17.87 -21.54 6.67
N GLU A 64 -17.93 -22.87 6.63
CA GLU A 64 -17.93 -23.72 7.83
C GLU A 64 -16.63 -23.58 8.66
N ARG A 65 -15.48 -23.40 8.01
CA ARG A 65 -14.17 -23.27 8.69
C ARG A 65 -13.95 -21.90 9.33
N ILE A 66 -14.61 -20.85 8.83
CA ILE A 66 -14.52 -19.49 9.36
C ILE A 66 -15.45 -19.27 10.56
N GLY A 67 -16.20 -20.30 10.99
CA GLY A 67 -17.07 -20.22 12.16
C GLY A 67 -18.42 -19.54 11.92
N LEU A 68 -18.81 -19.34 10.65
CA LEU A 68 -20.17 -18.89 10.30
C LEU A 68 -21.25 -19.87 10.82
N ALA A 69 -20.89 -21.15 10.94
CA ALA A 69 -21.72 -22.18 11.58
C ALA A 69 -22.05 -21.89 13.05
N ARG A 70 -21.23 -21.11 13.78
CA ARG A 70 -21.54 -20.70 15.17
C ARG A 70 -22.58 -19.58 15.24
N MET A 71 -22.69 -18.74 14.21
CA MET A 71 -23.77 -17.75 14.10
C MET A 71 -25.08 -18.39 13.63
N GLU A 72 -24.99 -19.48 12.88
CA GLU A 72 -26.13 -20.29 12.42
C GLU A 72 -26.96 -20.86 13.59
N GLN A 73 -26.29 -21.32 14.66
CA GLN A 73 -26.96 -21.82 15.87
C GLN A 73 -27.68 -20.74 16.69
N GLN A 74 -27.28 -19.46 16.55
CA GLN A 74 -27.90 -18.35 17.28
C GLN A 74 -29.05 -17.71 16.49
N LEU A 75 -29.09 -17.88 15.17
CA LEU A 75 -30.05 -17.19 14.29
C LEU A 75 -31.10 -18.10 13.66
N ASN A 76 -31.04 -19.43 13.87
CA ASN A 76 -32.00 -20.42 13.34
C ASN A 76 -32.28 -20.28 11.82
N MET A 77 -31.36 -19.65 11.08
CA MET A 77 -31.39 -19.55 9.63
C MET A 77 -30.18 -20.29 9.09
N ARG A 78 -30.41 -21.29 8.23
CA ARG A 78 -29.38 -21.87 7.38
C ARG A 78 -28.89 -20.82 6.39
N MET A 79 -27.95 -19.98 6.83
CA MET A 79 -27.33 -18.97 5.98
C MET A 79 -26.19 -19.61 5.20
N ASP A 80 -26.50 -20.17 4.03
CA ASP A 80 -25.48 -20.56 3.04
C ASP A 80 -24.66 -19.32 2.65
N ALA A 81 -23.33 -19.38 2.82
CA ALA A 81 -22.42 -18.30 2.45
C ALA A 81 -22.56 -17.91 0.97
N SER A 82 -22.86 -18.89 0.11
CA SER A 82 -23.16 -18.70 -1.31
C SER A 82 -24.43 -17.88 -1.58
N SER A 83 -25.45 -18.00 -0.74
CA SER A 83 -26.69 -17.21 -0.85
C SER A 83 -26.48 -15.78 -0.36
N LEU A 84 -25.68 -15.59 0.70
CA LEU A 84 -25.34 -14.26 1.20
C LEU A 84 -24.60 -13.45 0.14
N LEU A 85 -23.57 -14.05 -0.50
CA LEU A 85 -22.81 -13.34 -1.51
C LEU A 85 -23.64 -13.03 -2.77
N GLY A 86 -24.51 -13.96 -3.19
CA GLY A 86 -25.47 -13.68 -4.28
C GLY A 86 -26.35 -12.47 -3.97
N ARG A 87 -26.84 -12.36 -2.73
CA ARG A 87 -27.65 -11.23 -2.30
C ARG A 87 -26.88 -9.91 -2.23
N VAL A 88 -25.60 -9.95 -1.86
CA VAL A 88 -24.70 -8.79 -1.95
C VAL A 88 -24.56 -8.34 -3.40
N VAL A 89 -24.36 -9.28 -4.33
CA VAL A 89 -24.25 -8.99 -5.77
C VAL A 89 -25.55 -8.43 -6.33
N PHE A 90 -26.72 -8.94 -5.92
CA PHE A 90 -28.02 -8.36 -6.28
C PHE A 90 -28.08 -6.88 -5.94
N TRP A 91 -27.79 -6.54 -4.68
CA TRP A 91 -27.81 -5.15 -4.21
C TRP A 91 -26.81 -4.27 -4.95
N PHE A 92 -25.63 -4.80 -5.24
CA PHE A 92 -24.60 -4.07 -5.99
C PHE A 92 -25.04 -3.75 -7.42
N ILE A 93 -25.53 -4.74 -8.16
CA ILE A 93 -26.02 -4.53 -9.53
C ILE A 93 -27.22 -3.60 -9.53
N PHE A 94 -28.15 -3.79 -8.59
CA PHE A 94 -29.30 -2.90 -8.45
C PHE A 94 -28.87 -1.45 -8.20
N LEU A 95 -27.86 -1.22 -7.37
CA LEU A 95 -27.30 0.10 -7.10
C LEU A 95 -26.70 0.74 -8.37
N ILE A 96 -26.05 -0.04 -9.24
CA ILE A 96 -25.53 0.44 -10.54
C ILE A 96 -26.67 0.94 -11.42
N PHE A 97 -27.77 0.19 -11.52
CA PHE A 97 -28.95 0.59 -12.30
C PHE A 97 -29.72 1.76 -11.68
N LEU A 98 -29.55 1.99 -10.38
CA LEU A 98 -30.19 3.07 -9.67
C LEU A 98 -29.64 4.44 -10.09
N ILE A 99 -28.38 4.52 -10.53
CA ILE A 99 -27.73 5.74 -11.07
C ILE A 99 -28.46 6.27 -12.32
N PRO A 100 -28.56 5.52 -13.44
CA PRO A 100 -29.29 5.98 -14.62
C PRO A 100 -30.78 6.18 -14.35
N ALA A 101 -31.38 5.43 -13.41
CA ALA A 101 -32.76 5.67 -12.99
C ALA A 101 -32.91 7.08 -12.39
N PHE A 102 -32.12 7.43 -11.37
CA PHE A 102 -32.16 8.78 -10.76
C PHE A 102 -31.72 9.90 -11.72
N ASN A 103 -30.82 9.60 -12.67
CA ASN A 103 -30.49 10.54 -13.75
C ASN A 103 -31.69 10.82 -14.67
N ALA A 104 -32.52 9.82 -14.98
CA ALA A 104 -33.76 10.02 -15.74
C ALA A 104 -34.76 10.92 -15.00
N LEU A 105 -34.68 10.95 -13.67
CA LEU A 105 -35.47 11.84 -12.81
C LEU A 105 -34.83 13.24 -12.65
N GLU A 106 -33.66 13.48 -13.25
CA GLU A 106 -32.83 14.68 -13.12
C GLU A 106 -32.36 14.99 -11.68
N LEU A 107 -32.29 13.98 -10.82
CA LEU A 107 -31.78 14.10 -9.45
C LEU A 107 -30.25 13.93 -9.42
N VAL A 108 -29.53 14.94 -9.94
CA VAL A 108 -28.06 14.94 -10.06
C VAL A 108 -27.36 14.74 -8.71
N ALA A 109 -27.90 15.32 -7.64
CA ALA A 109 -27.34 15.15 -6.29
C ALA A 109 -27.39 13.68 -5.84
N VAL A 110 -28.51 12.98 -6.09
CA VAL A 110 -28.68 11.58 -5.68
C VAL A 110 -27.79 10.67 -6.52
N SER A 111 -27.77 10.85 -7.85
CA SER A 111 -26.92 10.04 -8.73
C SER A 111 -25.42 10.27 -8.46
N GLY A 112 -25.02 11.48 -8.09
CA GLY A 112 -23.67 11.79 -7.63
C GLY A 112 -23.29 11.03 -6.36
N LEU A 113 -24.17 11.00 -5.35
CA LEU A 113 -23.94 10.22 -4.13
C LEU A 113 -23.84 8.72 -4.41
N LEU A 114 -24.72 8.18 -5.26
CA LEU A 114 -24.68 6.77 -5.66
C LEU A 114 -23.37 6.42 -6.41
N ASN A 115 -22.86 7.31 -7.25
CA ASN A 115 -21.55 7.14 -7.88
C ASN A 115 -20.42 7.11 -6.83
N GLY A 116 -20.47 7.97 -5.80
CA GLY A 116 -19.52 7.90 -4.69
C GLY A 116 -19.59 6.56 -3.95
N LEU A 117 -20.79 6.02 -3.73
CA LEU A 117 -20.98 4.71 -3.13
C LEU A 117 -20.46 3.57 -4.02
N ILE A 118 -20.66 3.63 -5.35
CA ILE A 118 -20.16 2.58 -6.25
C ILE A 118 -18.64 2.60 -6.34
N SER A 119 -18.01 3.78 -6.33
CA SER A 119 -16.55 3.91 -6.32
C SER A 119 -15.90 3.38 -5.03
N TYR A 120 -16.69 3.25 -3.97
CA TYR A 120 -16.24 2.70 -2.69
C TYR A 120 -16.19 1.17 -2.69
N VAL A 121 -16.92 0.48 -3.58
CA VAL A 121 -16.98 -0.98 -3.60
C VAL A 121 -15.64 -1.65 -3.94
N PRO A 122 -14.86 -1.20 -4.94
CA PRO A 122 -13.52 -1.70 -5.17
C PRO A 122 -12.64 -1.66 -3.91
N ASN A 123 -12.73 -0.57 -3.14
CA ASN A 123 -11.98 -0.39 -1.90
C ASN A 123 -12.40 -1.40 -0.82
N ILE A 124 -13.70 -1.65 -0.66
CA ILE A 124 -14.21 -2.70 0.24
C ILE A 124 -13.64 -4.06 -0.18
N PHE A 125 -13.65 -4.37 -1.48
CA PHE A 125 -13.10 -5.63 -1.98
C PHE A 125 -11.62 -5.77 -1.65
N VAL A 126 -10.81 -4.73 -1.89
CA VAL A 126 -9.38 -4.71 -1.51
C VAL A 126 -9.21 -4.89 -0.01
N ALA A 127 -10.01 -4.21 0.82
CA ALA A 127 -9.97 -4.35 2.28
C ALA A 127 -10.23 -5.80 2.74
N ILE A 128 -11.24 -6.47 2.17
CA ILE A 128 -11.55 -7.89 2.46
C ILE A 128 -10.38 -8.78 2.04
N VAL A 129 -9.82 -8.58 0.85
CA VAL A 129 -8.67 -9.35 0.35
C VAL A 129 -7.46 -9.17 1.26
N VAL A 130 -7.15 -7.95 1.67
CA VAL A 130 -6.05 -7.65 2.60
C VAL A 130 -6.27 -8.34 3.95
N LEU A 131 -7.50 -8.32 4.50
CA LEU A 131 -7.79 -9.04 5.75
C LEU A 131 -7.61 -10.56 5.61
N LEU A 132 -8.07 -11.15 4.50
CA LEU A 132 -7.91 -12.58 4.24
C LEU A 132 -6.44 -12.98 4.12
N LEU A 133 -5.68 -12.21 3.34
CA LEU A 133 -4.23 -12.42 3.19
C LEU A 133 -3.50 -12.19 4.52
N GLY A 134 -3.86 -11.14 5.26
CA GLY A 134 -3.32 -10.85 6.57
C GLY A 134 -3.54 -11.96 7.59
N MET A 135 -4.75 -12.53 7.62
CA MET A 135 -5.09 -13.68 8.46
C MET A 135 -4.26 -14.92 8.09
N LEU A 136 -4.07 -15.18 6.79
CA LEU A 136 -3.25 -16.29 6.29
C LEU A 136 -1.78 -16.11 6.68
N VAL A 137 -1.22 -14.91 6.47
CA VAL A 137 0.16 -14.59 6.85
C VAL A 137 0.33 -14.70 8.37
N ALA A 138 -0.66 -14.25 9.15
CA ALA A 138 -0.63 -14.32 10.61
C ALA A 138 -0.61 -15.76 11.13
N SER A 139 -1.36 -16.68 10.50
CA SER A 139 -1.35 -18.10 10.88
C SER A 139 -0.03 -18.77 10.51
N LEU A 140 0.50 -18.50 9.31
CA LEU A 140 1.79 -19.05 8.89
C LEU A 140 2.93 -18.55 9.79
N ALA A 141 2.94 -17.26 10.10
CA ALA A 141 3.91 -16.69 11.01
C ALA A 141 3.80 -17.27 12.43
N TYR A 142 2.58 -17.48 12.94
CA TYR A 142 2.36 -18.17 14.21
C TYR A 142 3.01 -19.56 14.21
N ASP A 143 2.72 -20.38 13.20
CA ASP A 143 3.23 -21.75 13.11
C ASP A 143 4.75 -21.77 12.99
N VAL A 144 5.33 -20.89 12.18
CA VAL A 144 6.80 -20.73 12.04
C VAL A 144 7.44 -20.34 13.37
N VAL A 145 6.87 -19.39 14.10
CA VAL A 145 7.41 -18.93 15.40
C VAL A 145 7.31 -20.02 16.45
N VAL A 146 6.19 -20.74 16.52
CA VAL A 146 6.01 -21.85 17.47
C VAL A 146 6.93 -23.03 17.13
N ALA A 147 7.10 -23.34 15.84
CA ALA A 147 7.98 -24.41 15.38
C ALA A 147 9.47 -24.08 15.60
N ALA A 148 9.88 -22.82 15.36
CA ALA A 148 11.25 -22.37 15.55
C ALA A 148 11.64 -22.23 17.03
N SER A 149 10.66 -22.11 17.93
CA SER A 149 10.88 -21.97 19.37
C SER A 149 11.35 -23.29 19.98
N SER A 150 12.65 -23.57 19.85
CA SER A 150 13.31 -24.79 20.32
C SER A 150 13.47 -24.80 21.84
N ARG A 151 12.80 -25.76 22.52
CA ARG A 151 13.00 -26.34 23.88
C ARG A 151 13.37 -25.45 25.10
N ARG A 152 13.64 -24.16 24.93
CA ARG A 152 14.21 -23.27 25.96
C ARG A 152 13.23 -22.20 26.44
N MET A 153 12.17 -21.93 25.68
CA MET A 153 11.09 -21.04 26.12
C MET A 153 10.02 -21.84 26.84
N LYS A 154 9.64 -21.40 28.05
CA LYS A 154 8.57 -22.01 28.85
C LYS A 154 7.18 -21.93 28.19
N ASN A 155 6.96 -21.00 27.24
CA ASN A 155 5.68 -20.88 26.56
C ASN A 155 5.77 -20.36 25.11
N PRO A 156 6.12 -21.22 24.12
CA PRO A 156 6.24 -20.82 22.71
C PRO A 156 4.92 -20.32 22.11
N ARG A 157 3.77 -20.76 22.64
CA ARG A 157 2.44 -20.34 22.19
C ARG A 157 2.18 -18.86 22.47
N MET A 158 2.71 -18.30 23.55
CA MET A 158 2.54 -16.87 23.84
C MET A 158 3.27 -16.00 22.83
N LEU A 159 4.50 -16.38 22.45
CA LEU A 159 5.26 -15.64 21.45
C LEU A 159 4.59 -15.70 20.07
N GLY A 160 4.12 -16.88 19.67
CA GLY A 160 3.32 -17.03 18.45
C GLY A 160 2.07 -16.15 18.48
N ASN A 161 1.33 -16.12 19.60
CA ASN A 161 0.13 -15.30 19.73
C ASN A 161 0.44 -13.81 19.60
N VAL A 162 1.53 -13.31 20.18
CA VAL A 162 1.96 -11.92 20.05
C VAL A 162 2.20 -11.57 18.57
N VAL A 163 2.94 -12.41 17.84
CA VAL A 163 3.20 -12.21 16.40
C VAL A 163 1.90 -12.23 15.59
N ARG A 164 1.01 -13.19 15.88
CA ARG A 164 -0.29 -13.29 15.21
C ARG A 164 -1.12 -12.03 15.42
N TYR A 165 -1.25 -11.54 16.65
CA TYR A 165 -2.00 -10.32 16.93
C TYR A 165 -1.38 -9.09 16.31
N PHE A 166 -0.04 -9.04 16.22
CA PHE A 166 0.66 -7.96 15.53
C PHE A 166 0.29 -7.94 14.04
N ILE A 167 0.43 -9.06 13.33
CA ILE A 167 0.12 -9.14 11.89
C ILE A 167 -1.35 -8.87 11.62
N VAL A 168 -2.26 -9.42 12.42
CA VAL A 168 -3.71 -9.15 12.29
C VAL A 168 -4.00 -7.68 12.55
N GLY A 169 -3.41 -7.08 13.59
CA GLY A 169 -3.59 -5.65 13.89
C GLY A 169 -3.16 -4.75 12.73
N PHE A 170 -1.98 -5.02 12.14
CA PHE A 170 -1.51 -4.31 10.95
C PHE A 170 -2.42 -4.53 9.73
N SER A 171 -2.90 -5.75 9.53
CA SER A 171 -3.81 -6.06 8.41
C SER A 171 -5.14 -5.33 8.55
N VAL A 172 -5.67 -5.21 9.78
CA VAL A 172 -6.86 -4.42 10.07
C VAL A 172 -6.59 -2.94 9.82
N LEU A 173 -5.45 -2.41 10.25
CA LEU A 173 -5.06 -1.01 9.97
C LEU A 173 -5.02 -0.72 8.47
N ILE A 174 -4.38 -1.58 7.67
CA ILE A 174 -4.34 -1.44 6.21
C ILE A 174 -5.75 -1.55 5.63
N ALA A 175 -6.58 -2.48 6.10
CA ALA A 175 -7.96 -2.59 5.64
C ALA A 175 -8.80 -1.35 5.96
N LEU A 176 -8.61 -0.73 7.13
CA LEU A 176 -9.27 0.52 7.51
C LEU A 176 -8.80 1.70 6.63
N GLU A 177 -7.53 1.72 6.26
CA GLU A 177 -6.99 2.69 5.28
C GLU A 177 -7.66 2.53 3.92
N GLN A 178 -7.81 1.29 3.43
CA GLN A 178 -8.49 0.99 2.16
C GLN A 178 -9.96 1.43 2.20
N LEU A 179 -10.63 1.25 3.33
CA LEU A 179 -11.99 1.78 3.55
C LEU A 179 -12.03 3.32 3.57
N SER A 180 -10.92 4.05 3.39
CA SER A 180 -10.91 5.50 3.27
C SER A 180 -11.67 6.23 4.41
N ILE A 181 -11.73 5.60 5.59
CA ILE A 181 -12.34 6.17 6.79
C ILE A 181 -11.30 7.10 7.41
N ALA A 182 -11.32 8.38 7.03
CA ALA A 182 -10.32 9.37 7.47
C ALA A 182 -8.87 8.84 7.33
N PRO A 183 -8.41 8.50 6.12
CA PRO A 183 -7.11 7.85 5.89
C PRO A 183 -5.95 8.68 6.45
N LEU A 184 -6.09 10.00 6.46
CA LEU A 184 -5.16 10.93 7.09
C LEU A 184 -5.03 10.68 8.61
N LEU A 185 -6.15 10.55 9.32
CA LEU A 185 -6.13 10.30 10.76
C LEU A 185 -5.49 8.94 11.06
N ILE A 186 -5.88 7.90 10.31
CA ILE A 186 -5.30 6.56 10.44
C ILE A 186 -3.78 6.60 10.20
N SER A 187 -3.33 7.26 9.14
CA SER A 187 -1.91 7.37 8.79
C SER A 187 -1.10 8.13 9.84
N ILE A 188 -1.65 9.23 10.36
CA ILE A 188 -1.02 10.00 11.45
C ILE A 188 -0.91 9.14 12.71
N LEU A 189 -1.98 8.45 13.11
CA LEU A 189 -1.98 7.63 14.32
C LEU A 189 -1.04 6.43 14.16
N PHE A 190 -1.04 5.79 12.99
CA PHE A 190 -0.14 4.70 12.65
C PHE A 190 1.32 5.14 12.73
N THR A 191 1.66 6.25 12.07
CA THR A 191 3.01 6.82 12.07
C THR A 191 3.44 7.20 13.48
N ALA A 192 2.55 7.79 14.28
CA ALA A 192 2.83 8.15 15.66
C ALA A 192 3.08 6.92 16.55
N VAL A 193 2.26 5.87 16.45
CA VAL A 193 2.39 4.65 17.24
C VAL A 193 3.61 3.84 16.82
N VAL A 194 3.78 3.58 15.52
CA VAL A 194 4.91 2.79 15.00
C VAL A 194 6.21 3.57 15.11
N GLY A 195 6.19 4.87 14.78
CA GLY A 195 7.33 5.76 14.94
C GLY A 195 7.74 5.88 16.41
N GLY A 196 6.77 6.03 17.33
CA GLY A 196 7.01 6.04 18.77
C GLY A 196 7.60 4.72 19.27
N ALA A 197 7.07 3.58 18.83
CA ALA A 197 7.60 2.27 19.17
C ALA A 197 9.02 2.05 18.62
N ALA A 198 9.29 2.47 17.38
CA ALA A 198 10.61 2.40 16.77
C ALA A 198 11.62 3.26 17.54
N LEU A 199 11.24 4.48 17.93
CA LEU A 199 12.07 5.35 18.78
C LEU A 199 12.32 4.73 20.15
N ALA A 200 11.29 4.19 20.80
CA ALA A 200 11.42 3.56 22.12
C ALA A 200 12.36 2.34 22.08
N LEU A 201 12.21 1.47 21.09
CA LEU A 201 13.09 0.32 20.89
C LEU A 201 14.51 0.78 20.54
N GLY A 202 14.65 1.75 19.63
CA GLY A 202 15.94 2.31 19.24
C GLY A 202 16.70 2.91 20.42
N LEU A 203 16.02 3.70 21.27
CA LEU A 203 16.60 4.27 22.48
C LEU A 203 16.91 3.19 23.52
N SER A 204 16.05 2.18 23.67
CA SER A 204 16.28 1.06 24.60
C SER A 204 17.53 0.26 24.22
N PHE A 205 17.72 -0.06 22.94
CA PHE A 205 18.93 -0.74 22.48
C PHE A 205 20.16 0.17 22.45
N GLY A 206 20.00 1.44 22.08
CA GLY A 206 21.11 2.40 22.01
C GLY A 206 21.71 2.70 23.38
N LEU A 207 20.86 3.03 24.36
CA LEU A 207 21.30 3.33 25.72
C LEU A 207 21.67 2.06 26.50
N GLY A 208 20.91 0.97 26.35
CA GLY A 208 21.14 -0.28 27.08
C GLY A 208 22.25 -1.18 26.50
N GLY A 209 22.61 -1.02 25.22
CA GLY A 209 23.64 -1.80 24.55
C GLY A 209 25.03 -1.17 24.56
N ARG A 210 25.17 0.05 25.12
CA ARG A 210 26.41 0.83 25.08
C ARG A 210 27.60 0.08 25.67
N GLU A 211 27.43 -0.52 26.86
CA GLU A 211 28.49 -1.27 27.53
C GLU A 211 28.86 -2.55 26.77
N THR A 212 27.88 -3.21 26.12
CA THR A 212 28.14 -4.40 25.30
C THR A 212 28.92 -4.06 24.04
N ALA A 213 28.56 -2.96 23.37
CA ALA A 213 29.28 -2.46 22.20
C ALA A 213 30.74 -2.10 22.54
N GLN A 214 30.97 -1.45 23.69
CA GLN A 214 32.32 -1.13 24.17
C GLN A 214 33.17 -2.37 24.39
N ARG A 215 32.60 -3.44 24.97
CA ARG A 215 33.30 -4.71 25.20
C ARG A 215 33.64 -5.45 23.92
N LEU A 216 32.79 -5.36 22.89
CA LEU A 216 33.06 -5.94 21.58
C LEU A 216 34.23 -5.23 20.89
N LEU A 217 34.23 -3.89 20.92
CA LEU A 217 35.29 -3.07 20.33
C LEU A 217 36.64 -3.29 21.02
N SER A 218 36.68 -3.30 22.35
CA SER A 218 37.92 -3.52 23.10
C SER A 218 38.50 -4.92 22.90
N ARG A 219 37.64 -5.94 22.72
CA ARG A 219 38.08 -7.31 22.40
C ARG A 219 38.67 -7.42 21.00
N SER A 220 38.07 -6.76 20.01
CA SER A 220 38.65 -6.71 18.67
C SER A 220 39.98 -5.95 18.64
N GLU A 221 40.11 -4.88 19.40
CA GLU A 221 41.34 -4.09 19.49
C GLU A 221 42.47 -4.89 20.17
N SER A 222 42.17 -5.61 21.24
CA SER A 222 43.16 -6.47 21.92
C SER A 222 43.53 -7.71 21.09
N ALA A 223 42.60 -8.27 20.32
CA ALA A 223 42.91 -9.35 19.37
C ALA A 223 43.82 -8.86 18.23
N LEU A 224 43.56 -7.67 17.67
CA LEU A 224 44.36 -7.05 16.61
C LEU A 224 45.76 -6.63 17.14
N SER A 225 45.81 -6.05 18.34
CA SER A 225 47.06 -5.62 18.97
C SER A 225 47.94 -6.81 19.38
N GLY A 226 47.34 -7.89 19.89
CA GLY A 226 48.04 -9.14 20.20
C GLY A 226 48.63 -9.85 18.97
N SER A 227 47.97 -9.76 17.81
CA SER A 227 48.50 -10.29 16.55
C SER A 227 49.66 -9.45 15.97
N SER A 228 49.75 -8.15 16.27
CA SER A 228 50.88 -7.31 15.83
C SER A 228 52.11 -7.41 16.73
N THR A 229 51.95 -7.73 18.02
CA THR A 229 53.09 -7.88 18.95
C THR A 229 53.76 -9.26 18.87
N GLY A 230 53.01 -10.33 18.58
CA GLY A 230 53.58 -11.69 18.45
C GLY A 230 54.52 -11.90 17.26
N ALA A 231 54.52 -11.00 16.26
CA ALA A 231 55.38 -11.08 15.09
C ALA A 231 56.77 -10.43 15.28
N LEU A 232 57.03 -9.74 16.40
CA LEU A 232 58.28 -8.99 16.63
C LEU A 232 59.19 -9.58 17.73
N GLU A 233 58.78 -10.64 18.44
CA GLU A 233 59.58 -11.24 19.53
C GLU A 233 60.10 -12.67 19.25
N THR A 234 59.78 -13.27 18.09
CA THR A 234 60.19 -14.67 17.76
C THR A 234 61.54 -14.75 17.02
N ASP A 235 62.49 -13.81 17.25
CA ASP A 235 63.82 -13.85 16.58
C ASP A 235 65.02 -13.75 17.53
N SER A 236 64.84 -13.76 18.85
CA SER A 236 65.97 -13.56 19.79
C SER A 236 66.27 -14.70 20.78
N GLN A 237 65.55 -15.82 20.75
CA GLN A 237 65.77 -16.94 21.67
C GLN A 237 66.24 -18.27 21.05
N PHE A 238 66.44 -18.37 19.73
CA PHE A 238 66.87 -19.63 19.11
C PHE A 238 68.39 -19.92 19.17
N SER A 239 69.21 -19.03 19.76
CA SER A 239 70.68 -19.14 19.72
C SER A 239 71.34 -19.77 20.97
N ARG A 240 70.61 -20.54 21.79
CA ARG A 240 71.19 -21.16 23.00
C ARG A 240 70.73 -22.60 23.24
N GLU A 241 71.00 -23.49 22.29
CA GLU A 241 71.13 -24.93 22.60
C GLU A 241 72.53 -25.44 22.18
N PRO A 242 73.34 -25.98 23.10
CA PRO A 242 74.59 -26.65 22.74
C PRO A 242 74.29 -27.98 22.05
N PHE A 243 74.96 -28.15 20.91
CA PHE A 243 74.94 -29.30 20.01
C PHE A 243 75.48 -30.56 20.72
N ASN A 244 74.62 -31.30 21.43
CA ASN A 244 74.96 -32.66 21.87
C ASN A 244 73.71 -33.55 22.02
N ARG A 245 73.16 -34.01 20.90
CA ARG A 245 72.33 -35.22 20.84
C ARG A 245 72.68 -36.00 19.57
N ALA A 246 73.18 -37.22 19.76
CA ALA A 246 73.40 -38.19 18.69
C ALA A 246 72.06 -38.64 18.08
N PRO A 247 71.99 -38.94 16.78
CA PRO A 247 70.77 -39.42 16.15
C PRO A 247 70.55 -40.91 16.45
N GLU A 248 69.43 -41.25 17.11
CA GLU A 248 68.92 -42.63 17.12
C GLU A 248 68.31 -42.95 15.75
N MET A 249 68.97 -43.87 15.05
CA MET A 249 68.51 -44.44 13.80
C MET A 249 67.53 -45.58 14.14
N GLY A 250 66.23 -45.36 13.94
CA GLY A 250 65.18 -46.28 14.42
C GLY A 250 63.94 -46.34 13.53
N LYS A 251 64.06 -47.14 12.46
CA LYS A 251 63.00 -47.84 11.69
C LYS A 251 61.95 -47.01 10.96
N MET A 252 62.15 -46.97 9.64
CA MET A 252 61.17 -46.70 8.60
C MET A 252 59.98 -47.67 8.71
N GLN A 253 58.76 -47.13 8.78
CA GLN A 253 57.56 -47.84 8.33
C GLN A 253 56.96 -47.03 7.17
N SER A 254 56.93 -47.69 6.03
CA SER A 254 56.41 -47.24 4.76
C SER A 254 54.87 -47.15 4.78
N SER A 255 54.34 -46.01 4.36
CA SER A 255 53.04 -45.93 3.69
C SER A 255 53.07 -44.81 2.66
N GLN A 256 52.67 -45.20 1.45
CA GLN A 256 52.77 -44.56 0.15
C GLN A 256 51.95 -43.26 0.04
N PRO A 257 52.35 -42.28 -0.80
CA PRO A 257 51.58 -41.07 -1.03
C PRO A 257 50.53 -41.27 -2.13
N GLU A 258 49.26 -40.97 -1.82
CA GLU A 258 48.27 -40.71 -2.87
C GLU A 258 48.57 -39.35 -3.52
N SER A 259 48.74 -39.43 -4.84
CA SER A 259 48.85 -38.33 -5.78
C SER A 259 47.55 -37.55 -5.88
N PHE A 260 47.58 -36.24 -5.61
CA PHE A 260 46.74 -35.30 -6.36
C PHE A 260 47.47 -33.96 -6.53
N SER A 261 47.80 -33.67 -7.80
CA SER A 261 48.44 -32.45 -8.26
C SER A 261 47.49 -31.25 -8.20
N PRO A 262 47.96 -30.05 -7.82
CA PRO A 262 47.30 -28.81 -8.19
C PRO A 262 47.80 -28.38 -9.57
N SER A 263 47.01 -28.63 -10.61
CA SER A 263 47.22 -28.01 -11.91
C SER A 263 46.84 -26.53 -11.82
N ALA A 264 47.86 -25.67 -11.81
CA ALA A 264 47.74 -24.29 -12.21
C ALA A 264 47.49 -24.21 -13.72
N GLN A 265 46.51 -23.41 -14.14
CA GLN A 265 46.48 -22.80 -15.46
C GLN A 265 46.18 -21.29 -15.31
N PRO A 266 47.03 -20.42 -15.88
CA PRO A 266 46.84 -18.98 -15.90
C PRO A 266 46.19 -18.50 -17.21
N GLY A 267 45.26 -17.54 -17.09
CA GLY A 267 44.67 -16.76 -18.19
C GLY A 267 43.66 -15.79 -17.60
N SER A 268 44.01 -14.52 -17.37
CA SER A 268 43.75 -13.39 -18.28
C SER A 268 42.28 -13.37 -18.73
N SER A 269 41.39 -12.55 -18.16
CA SER A 269 41.41 -11.09 -18.31
C SER A 269 40.81 -10.34 -17.11
N ALA A 270 41.61 -9.49 -16.47
CA ALA A 270 41.12 -8.38 -15.68
C ALA A 270 40.58 -7.29 -16.62
N GLN A 271 39.31 -6.91 -16.46
CA GLN A 271 38.72 -5.73 -17.13
C GLN A 271 39.14 -4.47 -16.36
N PRO A 272 39.73 -3.45 -17.03
CA PRO A 272 39.92 -2.15 -16.42
C PRO A 272 38.59 -1.42 -16.26
N ALA A 273 38.44 -0.71 -15.14
CA ALA A 273 37.37 0.25 -14.91
C ALA A 273 37.37 1.31 -16.04
N GLN A 274 36.24 1.44 -16.74
CA GLN A 274 36.04 2.49 -17.74
C GLN A 274 35.66 3.82 -17.04
N PRO A 275 36.11 4.97 -17.57
CA PRO A 275 35.63 6.27 -17.10
C PRO A 275 34.18 6.49 -17.57
N VAL A 276 33.29 6.77 -16.63
CA VAL A 276 31.92 7.21 -16.92
C VAL A 276 31.96 8.53 -17.70
N THR A 277 31.53 8.47 -18.96
CA THR A 277 31.42 9.65 -19.84
C THR A 277 30.08 10.35 -19.58
N PRO A 278 29.99 11.70 -19.51
CA PRO A 278 28.76 12.43 -19.17
C PRO A 278 27.62 12.38 -20.21
N ALA A 279 27.71 11.53 -21.23
CA ALA A 279 26.78 11.52 -22.37
C ALA A 279 25.56 10.60 -22.16
N GLN A 280 25.54 9.73 -21.15
CA GLN A 280 24.44 8.77 -20.93
C GLN A 280 23.38 9.24 -19.91
N SER A 281 23.66 10.26 -19.11
CA SER A 281 22.67 10.85 -18.19
C SER A 281 21.61 11.71 -18.89
N ALA A 282 21.86 12.16 -20.13
CA ALA A 282 20.92 13.00 -20.88
C ALA A 282 19.80 12.23 -21.62
N GLN A 283 19.99 10.93 -21.90
CA GLN A 283 18.98 10.11 -22.60
C GLN A 283 17.95 9.45 -21.67
N GLN A 284 18.26 9.34 -20.38
CA GLN A 284 17.34 8.74 -19.40
C GLN A 284 16.34 9.77 -18.85
N ALA A 285 16.67 11.07 -18.91
CA ALA A 285 15.78 12.16 -18.49
C ALA A 285 14.66 12.49 -19.51
N SER A 286 14.70 11.93 -20.72
CA SER A 286 13.71 12.19 -21.78
C SER A 286 12.57 11.15 -21.87
N GLN A 287 12.56 10.11 -21.01
CA GLN A 287 11.52 9.07 -21.00
C GLN A 287 10.48 9.22 -19.88
N GLN A 288 10.59 10.24 -19.03
CA GLN A 288 9.57 10.59 -18.02
C GLN A 288 8.91 11.90 -18.39
N VAL A 289 8.03 11.86 -19.39
CA VAL A 289 7.09 12.96 -19.67
C VAL A 289 5.68 12.38 -19.65
N PRO A 290 4.74 12.96 -18.87
CA PRO A 290 3.34 12.53 -18.82
C PRO A 290 2.69 12.53 -20.22
N PRO A 291 1.71 11.64 -20.50
CA PRO A 291 1.11 11.49 -21.83
C PRO A 291 0.37 12.74 -22.34
N GLU A 292 0.14 13.75 -21.51
CA GLU A 292 -0.59 14.97 -21.83
C GLU A 292 0.21 15.97 -22.71
N VAL A 293 1.55 15.89 -22.73
CA VAL A 293 2.40 16.83 -23.50
C VAL A 293 2.64 16.33 -24.94
N ARG A 294 2.40 15.04 -25.20
CA ARG A 294 2.70 14.40 -26.49
C ARG A 294 1.74 14.81 -27.62
N SER A 295 0.55 15.32 -27.28
CA SER A 295 -0.45 15.83 -28.22
C SER A 295 -0.22 17.29 -28.61
N ALA A 296 0.36 18.11 -27.73
CA ALA A 296 0.59 19.54 -28.00
C ALA A 296 1.74 19.81 -28.98
N GLN A 297 2.70 18.89 -29.10
CA GLN A 297 3.87 19.09 -29.98
C GLN A 297 3.66 18.62 -31.42
N ARG A 298 2.57 17.87 -31.69
CA ARG A 298 2.22 17.41 -33.05
C ARG A 298 1.37 18.43 -33.82
N ALA A 299 0.82 19.43 -33.13
CA ALA A 299 0.11 20.55 -33.73
C ALA A 299 1.01 21.80 -33.64
N GLY A 300 1.64 22.17 -34.76
CA GLY A 300 2.52 23.33 -34.88
C GLY A 300 1.79 24.67 -34.77
N THR A 301 1.27 24.99 -33.59
CA THR A 301 0.74 26.33 -33.26
C THR A 301 1.05 26.63 -31.80
N MET A 302 2.11 27.40 -31.58
CA MET A 302 2.47 27.97 -30.28
C MET A 302 1.55 29.17 -30.00
N PRO A 303 0.74 29.19 -28.93
CA PRO A 303 0.09 30.42 -28.50
C PRO A 303 1.13 31.34 -27.81
N PRO A 304 1.02 32.68 -27.96
CA PRO A 304 1.98 33.61 -27.38
C PRO A 304 1.90 33.60 -25.83
N PRO A 305 3.00 33.91 -25.13
CA PRO A 305 3.03 33.93 -23.67
C PRO A 305 2.09 35.02 -23.15
N GLU A 306 1.21 34.64 -22.22
CA GLU A 306 0.35 35.58 -21.49
C GLU A 306 1.22 36.56 -20.70
N ARG A 307 0.98 37.86 -20.90
CA ARG A 307 1.63 38.92 -20.13
C ARG A 307 1.11 38.86 -18.69
N PRO A 308 1.96 39.04 -17.66
CA PRO A 308 1.48 39.18 -16.30
C PRO A 308 0.54 40.39 -16.20
N PHE A 309 -0.61 40.19 -15.56
CA PHE A 309 -1.62 41.20 -15.28
C PHE A 309 -1.00 42.37 -14.50
N THR A 310 -0.71 43.48 -15.19
CA THR A 310 -0.47 44.76 -14.54
C THR A 310 -1.82 45.32 -14.12
N GLY A 311 -2.11 45.26 -12.81
CA GLY A 311 -3.24 45.95 -12.21
C GLY A 311 -3.19 47.44 -12.55
N ASN A 312 -4.33 47.96 -13.02
CA ASN A 312 -4.51 49.33 -13.45
C ASN A 312 -4.46 50.27 -12.22
N ILE A 313 -3.27 50.75 -11.87
CA ILE A 313 -3.09 51.86 -10.92
C ILE A 313 -3.12 53.15 -11.71
N THR A 314 -4.26 53.84 -11.67
CA THR A 314 -4.43 55.21 -12.13
C THR A 314 -3.43 56.12 -11.40
N PRO A 315 -2.53 56.82 -12.10
CA PRO A 315 -1.64 57.79 -11.46
C PRO A 315 -2.45 59.06 -11.06
N PRO A 316 -2.10 59.72 -9.93
CA PRO A 316 -2.73 60.97 -9.53
C PRO A 316 -2.39 62.07 -10.54
N GLN A 317 -3.42 62.78 -11.00
CA GLN A 317 -3.32 63.95 -11.87
C GLN A 317 -2.49 65.03 -11.18
N MET A 318 -1.29 65.32 -11.68
CA MET A 318 -0.53 66.50 -11.30
C MET A 318 -1.17 67.72 -11.98
N GLU A 319 -1.94 68.50 -11.21
CA GLU A 319 -2.32 69.87 -11.56
C GLU A 319 -1.05 70.67 -11.89
N ARG A 320 -0.93 71.13 -13.13
CA ARG A 320 0.07 72.15 -13.49
C ARG A 320 -0.48 73.53 -13.11
N PRO A 321 0.34 74.41 -12.53
CA PRO A 321 -0.06 75.79 -12.31
C PRO A 321 -0.04 76.56 -13.64
N TYR A 322 -1.14 77.24 -13.95
CA TYR A 322 -1.22 78.20 -15.04
C TYR A 322 -0.78 79.59 -14.54
N PRO A 323 0.02 80.36 -15.30
CA PRO A 323 0.53 81.65 -14.85
C PRO A 323 -0.45 82.79 -15.13
N ASP A 324 -0.37 83.80 -14.28
CA ASP A 324 -1.06 85.09 -14.37
C ASP A 324 -0.87 85.80 -15.71
N ARG A 325 -1.97 86.35 -16.25
CA ARG A 325 -2.08 87.71 -16.83
C ARG A 325 -3.51 88.05 -17.20
#